data_AF-A0A4U6B973-F1
#
_entry.id   AF-A0A4U6B973-F1
#
_cell.length_a   1.000
_cell.length_b   1.000
_cell.length_c   1.000
_cell.angle_alpha   90.00
_cell.angle_beta   90.00
_cell.angle_gamma   90.00
#
_symmetry.space_group_name_H-M   'P 1'
#
loop_
_entity.id
_entity.type
_entity.pdbx_description
1 polymer ?
#
loop_
_entity_poly.entity_id
_entity_poly.type
_entity_poly.pdbx_seq_one_letter_code
_entity_poly.pdbx_strand_id
1 'polypeptide(L)'
;MKSKLVITAIVFTVVTSSAFANGSLSPAASQVDKIVQGHGNPGEIATASSDPNVTFEVLGNGKVQRTNKQFGTVTILDPKQEWRRNRDRR
;
A
#
# COMPACT_ATOMS: atom_id res chain seq x y z
N MET A 1 -34.47 -34.87 23.92
CA MET A 1 -33.66 -33.77 24.50
C MET A 1 -33.34 -32.78 23.37
N LYS A 2 -33.59 -31.47 23.53
CA LYS A 2 -33.42 -30.46 22.48
C LYS A 2 -32.08 -29.75 22.68
N SER A 3 -31.04 -30.17 21.97
CA SER A 3 -29.70 -29.59 22.09
C SER A 3 -29.65 -28.25 21.36
N LYS A 4 -29.36 -27.15 22.08
CA LYS A 4 -29.18 -25.82 21.50
C LYS A 4 -27.71 -25.66 21.11
N LEU A 5 -27.47 -25.44 19.82
CA LEU A 5 -26.14 -25.20 19.26
C LEU A 5 -25.82 -23.71 19.41
N VAL A 6 -24.84 -23.38 20.25
CA VAL A 6 -24.39 -22.00 20.45
C VAL A 6 -23.14 -21.81 19.60
N ILE A 7 -23.22 -20.94 18.59
CA ILE A 7 -22.10 -20.58 17.73
C ILE A 7 -21.53 -19.25 18.23
N THR A 8 -20.31 -19.28 18.74
CA THR A 8 -19.57 -18.09 19.16
C THR A 8 -18.73 -17.60 17.98
N ALA A 9 -19.05 -16.42 17.45
CA ALA A 9 -18.28 -15.77 16.39
C ALA A 9 -17.14 -14.95 17.00
N ILE A 10 -15.89 -15.26 16.63
CA ILE A 10 -14.70 -14.45 16.96
C ILE A 10 -14.57 -13.39 15.85
N VAL A 11 -14.70 -12.11 16.22
CA VAL A 11 -14.55 -10.99 15.28
C VAL A 11 -13.06 -10.69 15.11
N PHE A 12 -12.52 -10.93 13.92
CA PHE A 12 -11.20 -10.42 13.53
C PHE A 12 -11.34 -8.96 13.09
N THR A 13 -10.82 -8.01 13.86
CA THR A 13 -10.74 -6.62 13.44
C THR A 13 -9.55 -6.43 12.50
N VAL A 14 -9.82 -6.18 11.22
CA VAL A 14 -8.78 -5.77 10.27
C VAL A 14 -8.34 -4.35 10.65
N VAL A 15 -7.07 -4.19 11.05
CA VAL A 15 -6.47 -2.87 11.27
C VAL A 15 -6.28 -2.24 9.90
N THR A 16 -7.19 -1.36 9.49
CA THR A 16 -7.05 -0.59 8.27
C THR A 16 -5.99 0.48 8.50
N SER A 17 -4.78 0.27 7.98
CA SER A 17 -3.76 1.32 8.00
C SER A 17 -4.20 2.45 7.09
N SER A 18 -4.32 3.65 7.65
CA SER A 18 -4.65 4.84 6.89
C SER A 18 -3.52 5.16 5.90
N ALA A 19 -3.89 5.27 4.63
CA ALA A 19 -3.02 5.77 3.57
C ALA A 19 -2.45 7.14 3.99
N PHE A 20 -1.12 7.30 3.95
CA PHE A 20 -0.44 8.55 4.32
C PHE A 20 -0.30 9.45 3.09
N ALA A 21 -1.28 10.33 2.86
CA ALA A 21 -1.24 11.32 1.79
C ALA A 21 -0.13 12.37 2.03
N ASN A 22 0.94 12.33 1.24
CA ASN A 22 2.09 13.24 1.35
C ASN A 22 1.80 14.68 0.86
N GLY A 23 0.59 14.97 0.39
CA GLY A 23 0.16 16.29 -0.07
C GLY A 23 -1.10 16.24 -0.94
N SER A 24 -1.34 17.31 -1.69
CA SER A 24 -2.38 17.31 -2.74
C SER A 24 -1.89 16.49 -3.94
N LEU A 25 -2.70 15.53 -4.35
CA LEU A 25 -2.43 14.71 -5.52
C LEU A 25 -3.08 15.34 -6.75
N SER A 26 -2.34 15.42 -7.86
CA SER A 26 -2.91 15.86 -9.14
C SER A 26 -4.05 14.91 -9.57
N PRO A 27 -5.17 15.41 -10.10
CA PRO A 27 -6.24 14.55 -10.62
C PRO A 27 -5.76 13.68 -11.80
N ALA A 28 -4.70 14.10 -12.50
CA ALA A 28 -4.07 13.34 -13.59
C ALA A 28 -2.95 12.40 -13.13
N ALA A 29 -2.71 12.25 -11.82
CA ALA A 29 -1.64 11.40 -11.30
C ALA A 29 -1.87 9.92 -11.66
N SER A 30 -0.81 9.25 -12.11
CA SER A 30 -0.86 7.81 -12.39
C SER A 30 -1.11 7.03 -11.10
N GLN A 31 -1.65 5.82 -11.20
CA GLN A 31 -1.93 4.99 -10.03
C GLN A 31 -0.65 4.69 -9.23
N VAL A 32 0.48 4.49 -9.91
CA VAL A 32 1.80 4.32 -9.26
C VAL A 32 2.18 5.57 -8.47
N ASP A 33 1.98 6.77 -9.02
CA ASP A 33 2.25 8.02 -8.29
C ASP A 33 1.37 8.14 -7.05
N LYS A 34 0.09 7.74 -7.13
CA LYS A 34 -0.80 7.72 -5.95
C LYS A 34 -0.22 6.82 -4.87
N ILE A 35 0.18 5.59 -5.24
CA ILE A 35 0.75 4.62 -4.31
C ILE A 35 2.03 5.14 -3.66
N VAL A 36 2.99 5.61 -4.46
CA VAL A 36 4.31 6.07 -3.96
C VAL A 36 4.17 7.36 -3.12
N GLN A 37 3.19 8.22 -3.41
CA GLN A 37 2.88 9.39 -2.58
C GLN A 37 1.99 9.05 -1.36
N GLY A 38 1.70 7.76 -1.13
CA GLY A 38 0.96 7.26 0.03
C GLY A 38 -0.56 7.52 -0.02
N HIS A 39 -1.10 7.81 -1.20
CA HIS A 39 -2.54 7.90 -1.45
C HIS A 39 -3.20 6.55 -1.79
N GLY A 40 -2.41 5.48 -1.96
CA GLY A 40 -2.94 4.15 -2.28
C GLY A 40 -3.57 3.46 -1.05
N ASN A 41 -4.58 2.64 -1.29
CA ASN A 41 -5.23 1.86 -0.23
C ASN A 41 -4.56 0.50 -0.03
N PRO A 42 -4.55 -0.08 1.19
CA PRO A 42 -4.05 -1.43 1.40
C PRO A 42 -4.65 -2.46 0.43
N GLY A 43 -3.80 -3.29 -0.17
CA GLY A 43 -4.15 -4.26 -1.21
C GLY A 43 -4.22 -3.67 -2.63
N GLU A 44 -4.04 -2.37 -2.79
CA GLU A 44 -3.98 -1.74 -4.11
C GLU A 44 -2.67 -2.08 -4.83
N ILE A 45 -2.78 -2.44 -6.10
CA ILE A 45 -1.65 -2.83 -6.94
C ILE A 45 -1.64 -1.98 -8.21
N ALA A 46 -0.46 -1.53 -8.61
CA ALA A 46 -0.25 -0.85 -9.89
C ALA A 46 1.03 -1.34 -10.57
N THR A 47 1.04 -1.31 -11.90
CA THR A 47 2.21 -1.64 -12.72
C THR A 47 2.78 -0.36 -13.31
N ALA A 48 4.11 -0.23 -13.33
CA ALA A 48 4.75 0.92 -13.95
C ALA A 48 4.53 0.93 -15.47
N SER A 49 4.03 2.05 -16.00
CA SER A 49 3.86 2.19 -17.46
C SER A 49 5.20 2.21 -18.21
N SER A 50 6.28 2.64 -17.55
CA SER A 50 7.63 2.69 -18.13
C SER A 50 8.32 1.33 -18.17
N ASP A 51 7.94 0.39 -17.29
CA ASP A 51 8.50 -0.96 -17.24
C ASP A 51 7.44 -1.93 -16.67
N PRO A 52 6.81 -2.78 -17.51
CA PRO A 52 5.77 -3.70 -17.07
C PRO A 52 6.27 -4.79 -16.11
N ASN A 53 7.59 -4.96 -15.96
CA ASN A 53 8.16 -5.88 -14.98
C ASN A 53 8.16 -5.31 -13.56
N VAL A 54 7.89 -4.01 -13.39
CA VAL A 54 7.87 -3.33 -12.10
C VAL A 54 6.43 -3.14 -11.63
N THR A 55 6.10 -3.75 -10.49
CA THR A 55 4.81 -3.63 -9.84
C THR A 55 4.95 -3.02 -8.44
N PHE A 56 3.92 -2.29 -8.03
CA PHE A 56 3.81 -1.67 -6.71
C PHE A 56 2.55 -2.19 -6.04
N GLU A 57 2.65 -2.57 -4.77
CA GLU A 57 1.54 -3.05 -3.96
C GLU A 57 1.55 -2.31 -2.62
N VAL A 58 0.39 -1.82 -2.18
CA VAL A 58 0.24 -1.23 -0.85
C VAL A 58 -0.02 -2.35 0.15
N LEU A 59 0.86 -2.52 1.11
CA LEU A 59 0.74 -3.52 2.15
C LEU A 59 -0.30 -3.11 3.20
N GLY A 60 -0.75 -4.07 4.01
CA GLY A 60 -1.70 -3.86 5.11
C GLY A 60 -1.28 -2.79 6.13
N ASN A 61 0.02 -2.49 6.21
CA ASN A 61 0.60 -1.48 7.09
C ASN A 61 0.81 -0.10 6.42
N GLY A 62 0.32 0.10 5.18
CA GLY A 62 0.46 1.33 4.41
C GLY A 62 1.84 1.54 3.76
N LYS A 63 2.79 0.60 3.95
CA LYS A 63 4.05 0.59 3.18
C LYS A 63 3.80 0.10 1.77
N VAL A 64 4.72 0.39 0.87
CA VAL A 64 4.62 -0.02 -0.53
C VAL A 64 5.69 -1.06 -0.82
N GLN A 65 5.26 -2.22 -1.31
CA GLN A 65 6.16 -3.21 -1.88
C GLN A 65 6.34 -2.92 -3.36
N ARG A 66 7.58 -2.69 -3.79
CA ARG A 66 7.97 -2.63 -5.19
C ARG A 66 8.65 -3.93 -5.58
N THR A 67 8.14 -4.60 -6.60
CA THR A 67 8.69 -5.83 -7.13
C THR A 67 9.16 -5.59 -8.56
N ASN A 68 10.40 -5.97 -8.87
CA ASN A 68 10.88 -6.05 -10.25
C ASN A 68 11.07 -7.53 -10.60
N LYS A 69 10.17 -8.04 -11.44
CA LYS A 69 10.13 -9.46 -11.84
C LYS A 69 11.32 -9.86 -12.71
N GLN A 70 11.83 -8.96 -13.53
CA GLN A 70 12.97 -9.25 -14.42
C GLN A 70 14.23 -9.59 -13.62
N PHE A 71 14.44 -8.92 -12.49
CA PHE A 71 15.61 -9.15 -11.63
C PHE A 71 15.30 -9.95 -10.35
N GLY A 72 14.04 -10.37 -10.17
CA GLY A 72 13.60 -11.08 -8.95
C GLY A 72 13.79 -10.26 -7.67
N THR A 73 13.74 -8.93 -7.75
CA THR A 73 14.00 -8.05 -6.60
C THR A 73 12.71 -7.53 -5.99
N VAL A 74 12.70 -7.40 -4.66
CA VAL A 74 11.61 -6.82 -3.89
C VAL A 74 12.19 -5.75 -2.97
N THR A 75 11.56 -4.59 -2.91
CA THR A 75 11.95 -3.48 -2.04
C THR A 75 10.73 -2.94 -1.33
N ILE A 76 10.86 -2.64 -0.04
CA ILE A 76 9.79 -2.02 0.74
C ILE A 76 10.08 -0.53 0.89
N LEU A 77 9.15 0.29 0.45
CA LEU A 77 9.15 1.74 0.58
C LEU A 77 8.18 2.16 1.67
N ASP A 78 8.56 3.18 2.43
CA ASP A 78 7.68 3.84 3.39
C ASP A 78 7.45 5.28 2.88
N PRO A 79 6.29 5.54 2.25
CA PRO A 79 5.99 6.85 1.65
C PRO A 79 6.15 8.01 2.64
N LYS A 80 5.84 7.80 3.91
CA LYS A 80 5.95 8.80 4.97
C LYS A 80 7.40 9.09 5.30
N GLN A 81 8.23 8.05 5.40
CA GLN A 81 9.65 8.22 5.66
C GLN A 81 10.36 8.87 4.47
N GLU A 82 10.01 8.50 3.24
CA GLU A 82 10.56 9.11 2.03
C GLU A 82 10.24 10.60 1.94
N TRP A 83 9.00 10.99 2.24
CA TRP A 83 8.65 12.40 2.25
C TRP A 83 9.40 13.21 3.32
N ARG A 84 9.56 12.66 4.53
CA ARG A 84 10.38 13.29 5.57
C ARG A 84 11.83 13.47 5.10
N ARG A 85 12.44 12.42 4.55
CA ARG A 85 13.81 12.48 4.00
C ARG A 85 13.95 13.52 2.89
N ASN A 86 12.97 13.64 2.00
CA ASN A 86 13.00 14.62 0.92
C ASN A 86 12.81 16.05 1.42
N ARG A 87 12.02 16.25 2.49
CA ARG A 87 11.89 17.55 3.15
C ARG A 87 13.18 17.98 3.81
N ASP A 88 13.83 17.09 4.57
CA ASP A 88 15.03 17.41 5.35
C ASP A 88 16.26 17.69 4.45
N ARG A 89 16.19 17.32 3.18
CA ARG A 89 17.23 17.56 2.16
C ARG A 89 17.05 18.86 1.36
N ARG A 90 15.94 19.57 1.56
CA ARG A 90 15.69 20.89 0.96
C ARG A 90 16.17 22.00 1.88
#